data_AF-A0A950PQC9-F1
#
_entry.id   AF-A0A950PQC9-F1
#
_cell.length_a   1.000
_cell.length_b   1.000
_cell.length_c   1.000
_cell.angle_alpha   90.00
_cell.angle_beta   90.00
_cell.angle_gamma   90.00
#
_symmetry.space_group_name_H-M   'P 1'
#
loop_
_entity.id
_entity.type
_entity.pdbx_description
1 polymer ?
#
loop_
_entity_poly.entity_id
_entity_poly.type
_entity_poly.pdbx_seq_one_letter_code
_entity_poly.pdbx_strand_id
1 'polypeptide(L)'
;MELNPQARQMADESMVRNLEAQANAIWPQERPLFARYALPAQANILDAGCGTGEISSRVAELYPKARVLGVDIVDEHLALARTRYAGLANRLRFEHQSVFELE
;
A
#
# COMPACT_ATOMS: atom_id res chain seq x y z
N MET A 1 14.04 19.78 0.45
CA MET A 1 13.98 19.32 1.86
C MET A 1 14.15 17.81 1.81
N GLU A 2 14.99 17.21 2.67
CA GLU A 2 15.09 15.74 2.74
C GLU A 2 13.78 15.20 3.30
N LEU A 3 12.98 14.52 2.46
CA LEU A 3 11.64 14.03 2.83
C LEU A 3 11.67 12.72 3.63
N ASN A 4 12.82 12.06 3.70
CA ASN A 4 13.00 10.78 4.41
C ASN A 4 14.31 10.75 5.24
N PRO A 5 14.35 11.43 6.40
CA PRO A 5 15.54 11.46 7.26
C PRO A 5 15.91 10.09 7.86
N GLN A 6 15.06 9.07 7.69
CA GLN A 6 15.29 7.69 8.15
C GLN A 6 15.47 6.69 6.99
N ALA A 7 15.85 7.14 5.80
CA ALA A 7 15.93 6.29 4.60
C ALA A 7 16.73 4.99 4.82
N ARG A 8 17.88 5.07 5.52
CA ARG A 8 18.70 3.90 5.86
C ARG A 8 17.96 2.88 6.72
N GLN A 9 17.17 3.34 7.69
CA GLN A 9 16.38 2.45 8.53
C GLN A 9 15.25 1.83 7.70
N MET A 10 14.53 2.63 6.90
CA MET A 10 13.40 2.16 6.10
C MET A 10 13.78 1.09 5.07
N ALA A 11 15.01 1.14 4.54
CA ALA A 11 15.54 0.16 3.61
C ALA A 11 16.02 -1.15 4.27
N ASP A 12 16.09 -1.21 5.61
CA ASP A 12 16.54 -2.40 6.33
C ASP A 12 15.52 -3.53 6.25
N GLU A 13 16.00 -4.77 6.09
CA GLU A 13 15.14 -5.96 6.00
C GLU A 13 14.26 -6.14 7.25
N SER A 14 14.74 -5.72 8.43
CA SER A 14 13.94 -5.72 9.65
C SER A 14 12.73 -4.80 9.56
N MET A 15 12.82 -3.68 8.84
CA MET A 15 11.68 -2.81 8.61
C MET A 15 10.65 -3.46 7.70
N VAL A 16 11.07 -4.14 6.63
CA VAL A 16 10.14 -4.92 5.78
C VAL A 16 9.38 -5.96 6.60
N ARG A 17 10.07 -6.71 7.48
CA ARG A 17 9.41 -7.68 8.38
C ARG A 17 8.46 -7.01 9.37
N ASN A 18 8.83 -5.84 9.89
CA ASN A 18 7.97 -5.08 10.81
C ASN A 18 6.68 -4.60 10.12
N LEU A 19 6.77 -4.08 8.89
CA LEU A 19 5.62 -3.62 8.11
C LEU A 19 4.63 -4.77 7.86
N GLU A 20 5.14 -5.94 7.48
CA GLU A 20 4.33 -7.14 7.27
C GLU A 20 3.66 -7.62 8.58
N ALA A 21 4.41 -7.63 9.68
CA ALA A 21 3.87 -7.98 11.00
C ALA A 21 2.77 -7.01 11.46
N GLN A 22 2.95 -5.70 11.24
CA GLN A 22 1.95 -4.68 11.54
C GLN A 22 0.67 -4.90 10.72
N ALA A 23 0.80 -5.05 9.40
CA ALA A 23 -0.35 -5.30 8.53
C ALA A 23 -1.11 -6.58 8.95
N ASN A 24 -0.40 -7.66 9.25
CA ASN A 24 -0.99 -8.91 9.75
C ASN A 24 -1.74 -8.72 11.09
N ALA A 25 -1.16 -7.98 12.02
CA ALA A 25 -1.73 -7.78 13.36
C ALA A 25 -2.96 -6.87 13.36
N ILE A 26 -3.00 -5.88 12.46
CA ILE A 26 -4.02 -4.81 12.43
C ILE A 26 -5.22 -5.19 11.53
N TRP A 27 -4.99 -5.94 10.45
CA TRP A 27 -6.01 -6.18 9.43
C TRP A 27 -7.31 -6.83 9.94
N PRO A 28 -7.32 -7.80 10.88
CA PRO A 28 -8.56 -8.35 11.41
C PRO A 28 -9.51 -7.29 12.00
N GLN A 29 -8.94 -6.22 12.59
CA GLN A 29 -9.64 -5.13 13.23
C GLN A 29 -10.03 -4.03 12.22
N GLU A 30 -9.19 -3.78 11.21
CA GLU A 30 -9.46 -2.78 10.17
C GLU A 30 -10.41 -3.26 9.08
N ARG A 31 -10.35 -4.52 8.68
CA ARG A 31 -11.19 -5.06 7.60
C ARG A 31 -12.70 -4.77 7.81
N PRO A 32 -13.27 -4.93 9.02
CA PRO A 32 -14.65 -4.52 9.29
C PRO A 32 -14.90 -3.02 9.16
N LEU A 33 -13.90 -2.16 9.39
CA LEU A 33 -14.03 -0.71 9.21
C LEU A 33 -14.14 -0.36 7.73
N PHE A 34 -13.28 -0.94 6.89
CA PHE A 34 -13.38 -0.81 5.43
C PHE A 34 -14.75 -1.32 4.93
N ALA A 35 -15.15 -2.53 5.35
CA ALA A 35 -16.40 -3.16 4.91
C ALA A 35 -17.69 -2.39 5.26
N ARG A 36 -17.63 -1.40 6.18
CA ARG A 36 -18.79 -0.53 6.50
C ARG A 36 -19.09 0.48 5.41
N TYR A 37 -18.12 0.81 4.56
CA TYR A 37 -18.30 1.82 3.52
C TYR A 37 -18.88 1.21 2.24
N ALA A 38 -20.01 1.77 1.80
CA ALA A 38 -20.58 1.49 0.50
C ALA A 38 -19.85 2.32 -0.56
N LEU A 39 -18.82 1.74 -1.16
CA LEU A 39 -18.10 2.37 -2.27
C LEU A 39 -18.79 2.06 -3.61
N PRO A 40 -18.72 2.98 -4.60
CA PRO A 40 -19.03 2.64 -5.98
C PRO A 40 -18.24 1.40 -6.41
N ALA A 41 -18.86 0.50 -7.19
CA ALA A 41 -18.22 -0.76 -7.57
C ALA A 41 -16.85 -0.55 -8.24
N GLN A 42 -16.69 0.51 -9.05
CA GLN A 42 -15.45 0.84 -9.76
C GLN A 42 -14.73 2.04 -9.12
N ALA A 43 -14.69 2.10 -7.79
CA ALA A 43 -13.97 3.14 -7.08
C ALA A 43 -12.48 3.16 -7.44
N ASN A 44 -11.88 4.36 -7.47
CA ASN A 44 -10.44 4.54 -7.46
C ASN A 44 -10.04 4.81 -6.00
N ILE A 45 -9.13 4.01 -5.47
CA ILE A 45 -8.67 4.07 -4.08
C ILE A 45 -7.18 4.40 -4.08
N LEU A 46 -6.79 5.38 -3.28
CA LEU A 46 -5.40 5.73 -3.03
C LEU A 46 -4.98 5.19 -1.65
N ASP A 47 -3.85 4.52 -1.60
CA ASP A 47 -3.13 4.13 -0.38
C ASP A 47 -1.81 4.92 -0.33
N ALA A 48 -1.71 5.86 0.61
CA ALA A 48 -0.65 6.85 0.66
C ALA A 48 0.35 6.53 1.78
N GLY A 49 1.60 6.24 1.42
CA GLY A 49 2.56 5.56 2.29
C GLY A 49 2.31 4.05 2.30
N CYS A 50 2.15 3.46 1.12
CA CYS A 50 1.72 2.06 0.98
C CYS A 50 2.78 1.04 1.43
N GLY A 51 4.02 1.47 1.65
CA GLY A 51 5.15 0.62 1.99
C GLY A 51 5.27 -0.55 1.02
N THR A 52 5.35 -1.76 1.58
CA THR A 52 5.50 -3.00 0.80
C THR A 52 4.21 -3.52 0.16
N GLY A 53 3.10 -2.77 0.25
CA GLY A 53 1.84 -3.04 -0.45
C GLY A 53 0.87 -4.00 0.25
N GLU A 54 1.14 -4.38 1.50
CA GLU A 54 0.31 -5.32 2.27
C GLU A 54 -1.14 -4.86 2.41
N ILE A 55 -1.38 -3.61 2.80
CA ILE A 55 -2.75 -3.08 2.93
C ILE A 55 -3.37 -2.84 1.55
N SER A 56 -2.61 -2.29 0.60
CA SER A 56 -3.11 -2.04 -0.76
C SER A 56 -3.62 -3.32 -1.43
N SER A 57 -2.92 -4.44 -1.26
CA SER A 57 -3.33 -5.75 -1.80
C SER A 57 -4.62 -6.26 -1.16
N ARG A 58 -4.75 -6.17 0.17
CA ARG A 58 -5.94 -6.60 0.90
C ARG A 58 -7.17 -5.74 0.60
N VAL A 59 -6.97 -4.44 0.41
CA VAL A 59 -8.01 -3.52 -0.07
C VAL A 59 -8.43 -3.89 -1.49
N ALA A 60 -7.47 -4.20 -2.37
CA ALA A 60 -7.79 -4.68 -3.72
C ALA A 60 -8.58 -6.00 -3.68
N GLU A 61 -8.25 -6.93 -2.79
CA GLU A 61 -9.02 -8.17 -2.62
C GLU A 61 -10.43 -7.93 -2.07
N LEU A 62 -10.55 -7.04 -1.07
CA LEU A 62 -11.83 -6.70 -0.45
C LEU A 62 -12.79 -6.01 -1.43
N TYR A 63 -12.26 -5.18 -2.33
CA TYR A 63 -13.01 -4.48 -3.37
C TYR A 63 -12.59 -4.96 -4.77
N PRO A 64 -13.09 -6.12 -5.24
CA PRO A 64 -12.57 -6.79 -6.44
C PRO A 64 -12.75 -6.01 -7.74
N LYS A 65 -13.65 -5.01 -7.76
CA LYS A 65 -13.91 -4.15 -8.92
C LYS A 65 -13.26 -2.76 -8.82
N ALA A 66 -12.65 -2.43 -7.68
CA ALA A 66 -11.95 -1.17 -7.49
C ALA A 66 -10.56 -1.20 -8.16
N ARG A 67 -10.05 -0.01 -8.48
CA ARG A 67 -8.65 0.22 -8.84
C ARG A 67 -7.94 0.84 -7.64
N VAL A 68 -6.81 0.27 -7.26
CA VAL A 68 -6.00 0.72 -6.14
C VAL A 68 -4.67 1.25 -6.65
N LEU A 69 -4.31 2.45 -6.22
CA LEU A 69 -3.00 3.04 -6.41
C LEU A 69 -2.33 3.13 -5.04
N GLY A 70 -1.25 2.37 -4.83
CA GLY A 70 -0.35 2.57 -3.70
C GLY A 70 0.75 3.54 -4.07
N VAL A 71 1.01 4.54 -3.24
CA VAL A 71 2.14 5.46 -3.42
C VAL A 71 3.06 5.43 -2.21
N ASP A 72 4.36 5.46 -2.47
CA ASP A 72 5.40 5.58 -1.44
C ASP A 72 6.59 6.35 -2.01
N ILE A 73 7.49 6.82 -1.15
CA ILE A 73 8.74 7.50 -1.54
C ILE A 73 9.95 6.55 -1.46
N VAL A 74 9.78 5.32 -0.97
CA VAL A 74 10.83 4.30 -0.85
C VAL A 74 10.74 3.32 -2.02
N ASP A 75 11.62 3.47 -3.01
CA ASP A 75 11.61 2.66 -4.24
C ASP A 75 11.79 1.16 -3.99
N GLU A 76 12.59 0.78 -3.00
CA GLU A 76 12.81 -0.62 -2.63
C GLU A 76 11.52 -1.30 -2.15
N HIS A 77 10.66 -0.55 -1.43
CA HIS A 77 9.36 -1.06 -0.99
C HIS A 77 8.42 -1.24 -2.18
N LEU A 78 8.39 -0.28 -3.10
CA LEU A 78 7.58 -0.34 -4.31
C LEU A 78 8.02 -1.49 -5.23
N ALA A 79 9.33 -1.71 -5.37
CA ALA A 79 9.86 -2.84 -6.14
C ALA A 79 9.38 -4.18 -5.56
N LEU A 80 9.48 -4.34 -4.23
CA LEU A 80 8.98 -5.52 -3.53
C LEU A 80 7.47 -5.69 -3.68
N ALA A 81 6.69 -4.61 -3.56
CA ALA A 81 5.24 -4.63 -3.70
C ALA A 81 4.81 -5.08 -5.11
N ARG A 82 5.44 -4.54 -6.16
CA ARG A 82 5.19 -4.93 -7.55
C ARG A 82 5.49 -6.41 -7.79
N THR A 83 6.58 -6.93 -7.21
CA THR A 83 6.92 -8.35 -7.33
C THR A 83 5.93 -9.23 -6.57
N ARG A 84 5.62 -8.90 -5.31
CA ARG A 84 4.71 -9.70 -4.45
C ARG A 84 3.30 -9.78 -5.02
N TYR A 85 2.79 -8.68 -5.57
CA TYR A 85 1.39 -8.57 -6.02
C TYR A 85 1.24 -8.47 -7.53
N ALA A 86 2.19 -9.01 -8.29
CA ALA A 86 2.12 -9.04 -9.76
C ALA A 86 0.81 -9.66 -10.29
N GLY A 87 0.21 -10.61 -9.56
CA GLY A 87 -1.09 -11.21 -9.90
C GLY A 87 -2.28 -10.24 -9.84
N LEU A 88 -2.13 -9.08 -9.19
CA LEU A 88 -3.14 -8.02 -9.09
C LEU A 88 -2.85 -6.80 -9.99
N ALA A 89 -1.79 -6.84 -10.80
CA ALA A 89 -1.27 -5.69 -11.55
C ALA A 89 -2.28 -5.05 -12.54
N ASN A 90 -3.34 -5.76 -12.90
CA ASN A 90 -4.41 -5.22 -13.75
C ASN A 90 -5.22 -4.10 -13.07
N ARG A 91 -5.19 -4.02 -11.74
CA ARG A 91 -6.01 -3.08 -10.95
C ARG A 91 -5.34 -2.58 -9.68
N LEU A 92 -4.22 -3.15 -9.28
CA LEU A 92 -3.35 -2.66 -8.21
C LEU A 92 -2.05 -2.16 -8.83
N ARG A 93 -1.79 -0.87 -8.70
CA ARG A 93 -0.54 -0.23 -9.15
C ARG A 93 0.18 0.37 -7.96
N PHE A 94 1.49 0.47 -8.10
CA PHE A 94 2.36 1.14 -7.16
C PHE A 94 3.08 2.27 -7.90
N GLU A 95 3.32 3.42 -7.28
CA GLU A 95 4.03 4.56 -7.91
C GLU A 95 4.90 5.28 -6.89
N HIS A 96 6.07 5.76 -7.34
CA HIS A 96 6.90 6.63 -6.51
C HIS A 96 6.26 8.01 -6.51
N GLN A 97 5.69 8.43 -5.38
CA GLN A 97 5.09 9.75 -5.27
C GLN A 97 5.08 10.25 -3.83
N SER A 98 5.43 11.52 -3.67
CA SER A 98 5.24 12.24 -2.41
C SER A 98 3.77 12.59 -2.26
N VAL A 99 3.19 12.34 -1.08
CA VAL A 99 1.80 12.73 -0.76
C VAL A 99 1.62 14.25 -0.84
N PHE A 100 2.68 15.03 -0.67
CA PHE A 100 2.68 16.49 -0.83
C PHE A 100 2.57 16.96 -2.29
N GLU A 101 2.75 16.05 -3.24
CA GLU A 101 2.73 16.30 -4.69
C GLU A 101 1.56 15.56 -5.36
N LEU A 102 0.54 15.16 -4.59
CA LEU A 102 -0.70 14.62 -5.14
C LEU A 102 -1.60 15.77 -5.62
N GLU A 103 -1.99 15.71 -6.89
CA GLU A 103 -2.98 16.60 -7.53
C GLU A 103 -4.37 15.96 -7.59
#